data_AF-A0A936UDL7-F1
#
_entry.id   AF-A0A936UDL7-F1
#
_cell.length_a   1.000
_cell.length_b   1.000
_cell.length_c   1.000
_cell.angle_alpha   90.00
_cell.angle_beta   90.00
_cell.angle_gamma   90.00
#
_symmetry.space_group_name_H-M   'P 1'
#
loop_
_entity.id
_entity.type
_entity.pdbx_description
1 polymer ?
#
loop_
_entity_poly.entity_id
_entity_poly.type
_entity_poly.pdbx_seq_one_letter_code
_entity_poly.pdbx_strand_id
1 'polypeptide(L)'
;MAKRIEPCRKSPEERLDDLLSGHREASLKNEGGKYVARAIASSDSLPNGVKFFAYALLAADAEDEDAALEALEMAESYLEVARKDLGRRFTKELGELRFLERGIALRSDRGEFEEALRLCDVALGLGLGEEYERKRASLLRMT
;
A
#
# COMPACT_ATOMS: atom_id res chain seq x y z
N MET A 1 -25.67 6.99 -38.98
CA MET A 1 -25.15 7.74 -37.80
C MET A 1 -24.39 6.74 -36.94
N ALA A 2 -23.06 6.84 -36.89
CA ALA A 2 -22.25 5.97 -36.04
C ALA A 2 -22.44 6.39 -34.58
N LYS A 3 -22.85 5.45 -33.72
CA LYS A 3 -22.86 5.65 -32.27
C LYS A 3 -21.42 5.93 -31.85
N ARG A 4 -21.15 7.10 -31.28
CA ARG A 4 -19.91 7.37 -30.55
C ARG A 4 -19.84 6.34 -29.43
N ILE A 5 -18.90 5.41 -29.51
CA ILE A 5 -18.55 4.54 -28.38
C ILE A 5 -17.85 5.47 -27.38
N GLU A 6 -18.54 5.88 -26.33
CA GLU A 6 -17.88 6.54 -25.21
C GLU A 6 -16.84 5.54 -24.64
N PRO A 7 -15.58 5.96 -24.45
CA PRO A 7 -14.62 5.08 -23.79
C PRO A 7 -15.14 4.82 -22.37
N CYS A 8 -15.58 3.59 -22.10
CA CYS A 8 -15.88 3.13 -20.74
C CYS A 8 -14.59 3.24 -19.92
N ARG A 9 -14.42 4.36 -19.21
CA ARG A 9 -13.34 4.53 -18.24
C ARG A 9 -13.71 3.69 -17.04
N LYS A 10 -12.97 2.59 -16.82
CA LYS A 10 -13.08 1.79 -15.59
C LYS A 10 -13.11 2.70 -14.37
N SER A 11 -14.03 2.42 -13.47
CA SER A 11 -14.13 3.08 -12.17
C SER A 11 -12.86 2.83 -11.31
N PRO A 12 -12.60 3.65 -10.28
CA PRO A 12 -11.50 3.41 -9.35
C PRO A 12 -11.57 2.03 -8.67
N GLU A 13 -12.76 1.53 -8.37
CA GLU A 13 -12.94 0.20 -7.79
C GLU A 13 -12.59 -0.92 -8.78
N GLU A 14 -13.04 -0.84 -10.03
CA GLU A 14 -12.66 -1.80 -11.07
C GLU A 14 -11.15 -1.81 -11.34
N ARG A 15 -10.51 -0.64 -11.29
CA ARG A 15 -9.04 -0.53 -11.42
C ARG A 15 -8.32 -1.11 -10.21
N LEU A 16 -8.88 -0.96 -9.00
CA LEU A 16 -8.35 -1.61 -7.81
C LEU A 16 -8.46 -3.14 -7.92
N ASP A 17 -9.59 -3.64 -8.42
CA ASP A 17 -9.79 -5.07 -8.63
C ASP A 17 -8.78 -5.66 -9.63
N ASP A 18 -8.55 -4.98 -10.76
CA ASP A 18 -7.53 -5.37 -11.73
C ASP A 18 -6.14 -5.42 -11.08
N LEU A 19 -5.78 -4.37 -10.32
CA LEU A 19 -4.48 -4.26 -9.65
C LEU A 19 -4.29 -5.40 -8.64
N LEU A 20 -5.27 -5.63 -7.77
CA LEU A 20 -5.18 -6.66 -6.73
C LEU A 20 -5.17 -8.06 -7.34
N SER A 21 -5.98 -8.32 -8.37
CA SER A 21 -5.99 -9.62 -9.05
C SER A 21 -4.65 -9.88 -9.74
N GLY A 22 -4.13 -8.92 -10.50
CA GLY A 22 -2.86 -9.07 -11.20
C GLY A 22 -1.67 -9.18 -10.25
N HIS A 23 -1.68 -8.43 -9.13
CA HIS A 23 -0.67 -8.56 -8.08
C HIS A 23 -0.69 -9.95 -7.46
N ARG A 24 -1.87 -10.50 -7.12
CA ARG A 24 -1.99 -11.85 -6.55
C ARG A 24 -1.47 -12.91 -7.52
N GLU A 25 -1.84 -12.83 -8.80
CA GLU A 25 -1.37 -13.75 -9.83
C GLU A 25 0.14 -13.69 -10.03
N ALA A 26 0.72 -12.48 -10.06
CA ALA A 26 2.16 -12.29 -10.19
C ALA A 26 2.91 -12.78 -8.94
N SER A 27 2.34 -12.58 -7.75
CA SER A 27 2.92 -13.00 -6.48
C SER A 27 3.08 -14.51 -6.37
N LEU A 28 2.20 -15.30 -7.01
CA LEU A 28 2.35 -16.77 -7.10
C LEU A 28 3.65 -17.19 -7.82
N LYS A 29 4.27 -16.27 -8.58
CA LYS A 29 5.55 -16.45 -9.27
C LYS A 29 6.68 -15.63 -8.64
N ASN A 30 6.47 -15.03 -7.46
CA ASN A 30 7.37 -14.06 -6.83
C ASN A 30 7.64 -12.81 -7.69
N GLU A 31 6.67 -12.41 -8.52
CA GLU A 31 6.77 -11.24 -9.39
C GLU A 31 5.84 -10.09 -8.95
N GLY A 32 5.22 -10.18 -7.77
CA GLY A 32 4.26 -9.18 -7.25
C GLY A 32 4.80 -7.74 -7.30
N GLY A 33 5.96 -7.50 -6.69
CA GLY A 33 6.62 -6.19 -6.72
C GLY A 33 6.93 -5.69 -8.15
N LYS A 34 7.40 -6.58 -9.03
CA LYS A 34 7.68 -6.24 -10.45
C LYS A 34 6.41 -5.89 -11.22
N TYR A 35 5.32 -6.61 -10.98
CA TYR A 35 4.03 -6.33 -11.58
C TYR A 35 3.53 -4.94 -11.16
N VAL A 36 3.57 -4.64 -9.86
CA VAL A 36 3.07 -3.36 -9.33
C VAL A 36 3.94 -2.19 -9.76
N ALA A 37 5.27 -2.33 -9.77
CA ALA A 37 6.17 -1.31 -10.30
C ALA A 37 5.86 -0.98 -11.76
N ARG A 38 5.59 -2.01 -12.59
CA ARG A 38 5.14 -1.81 -13.98
C ARG A 38 3.77 -1.14 -14.05
N ALA A 39 2.82 -1.51 -13.18
CA ALA A 39 1.49 -0.89 -13.15
C ALA A 39 1.57 0.61 -12.82
N ILE A 40 2.45 1.01 -11.90
CA ILE A 40 2.73 2.41 -11.57
C ILE A 40 3.36 3.13 -12.77
N ALA A 41 4.38 2.53 -13.40
CA ALA A 41 5.12 3.17 -14.50
C ALA A 41 4.32 3.26 -15.81
N SER A 42 3.43 2.30 -16.09
CA SER A 42 2.69 2.20 -17.35
C SER A 42 1.34 2.93 -17.35
N SER A 43 0.89 3.42 -16.20
CA SER A 43 -0.43 4.03 -16.07
C SER A 43 -0.32 5.54 -15.95
N ASP A 44 -0.58 6.24 -17.07
CA ASP A 44 -0.57 7.71 -17.13
C ASP A 44 -1.55 8.39 -16.14
N SER A 45 -2.52 7.65 -15.57
CA SER A 45 -3.45 8.20 -14.56
C SER A 45 -4.13 7.12 -13.70
N LEU A 46 -3.40 6.42 -12.84
CA LEU A 46 -4.05 5.69 -11.74
C LEU A 46 -4.86 6.66 -10.87
N PRO A 47 -6.11 6.33 -10.49
CA PRO A 47 -6.83 7.11 -9.49
C PRO A 47 -6.04 7.14 -8.19
N ASN A 48 -6.05 8.26 -7.47
CA ASN A 48 -5.23 8.43 -6.27
C ASN A 48 -5.53 7.37 -5.20
N GLY A 49 -6.79 6.98 -5.03
CA GLY A 49 -7.13 5.86 -4.16
C GLY A 49 -6.51 4.52 -4.58
N VAL A 50 -6.32 4.28 -5.88
CA VAL A 50 -5.65 3.07 -6.40
C VAL A 50 -4.13 3.19 -6.26
N LYS A 51 -3.57 4.40 -6.39
CA LYS A 51 -2.13 4.64 -6.16
C LYS A 51 -1.71 4.26 -4.75
N PHE A 52 -2.53 4.55 -3.73
CA PHE A 52 -2.28 4.06 -2.37
C PHE A 52 -2.02 2.55 -2.35
N PHE A 53 -2.93 1.76 -2.92
CA PHE A 53 -2.79 0.30 -2.94
C PHE A 53 -1.58 -0.14 -3.77
N ALA A 54 -1.30 0.50 -4.90
CA ALA A 54 -0.12 0.18 -5.69
C ALA A 54 1.17 0.44 -4.90
N TYR A 55 1.33 1.59 -4.27
CA TYR A 55 2.52 1.89 -3.48
C TYR A 55 2.61 1.03 -2.22
N ALA A 56 1.50 0.71 -1.55
CA ALA A 56 1.50 -0.17 -0.39
C ALA A 56 1.92 -1.61 -0.76
N LEU A 57 1.44 -2.14 -1.88
CA LEU A 57 1.87 -3.45 -2.38
C LEU A 57 3.36 -3.44 -2.77
N LEU A 58 3.82 -2.37 -3.41
CA LEU A 58 5.24 -2.22 -3.75
C LEU A 58 6.11 -2.13 -2.48
N ALA A 59 5.69 -1.38 -1.47
CA ALA A 59 6.39 -1.26 -0.20
C ALA A 59 6.49 -2.61 0.55
N ALA A 60 5.51 -3.51 0.36
CA ALA A 60 5.55 -4.85 0.94
C ALA A 60 6.49 -5.80 0.15
N ASP A 61 6.53 -5.70 -1.17
CA ASP A 61 7.13 -6.70 -2.06
C ASP A 61 8.43 -6.26 -2.77
N ALA A 62 8.87 -5.01 -2.58
CA ALA A 62 10.11 -4.53 -3.18
C ALA A 62 11.31 -5.35 -2.70
N GLU A 63 12.14 -5.79 -3.65
CA GLU A 63 13.39 -6.52 -3.37
C GLU A 63 14.43 -5.62 -2.70
N ASP A 64 14.45 -4.33 -3.08
CA ASP A 64 15.34 -3.31 -2.54
C ASP A 64 14.68 -2.57 -1.36
N GLU A 65 15.43 -2.39 -0.27
CA GLU A 65 14.91 -1.80 0.96
C GLU A 65 14.63 -0.29 0.85
N ASP A 66 15.47 0.44 0.12
CA ASP A 66 15.27 1.88 -0.08
C ASP A 66 14.04 2.10 -0.96
N ALA A 67 13.87 1.31 -2.02
CA ALA A 67 12.66 1.32 -2.84
C ALA A 67 11.40 0.96 -2.03
N ALA A 68 11.50 0.03 -1.06
CA ALA A 68 10.39 -0.30 -0.18
C ALA A 68 10.00 0.89 0.71
N LEU A 69 10.97 1.63 1.25
CA LEU A 69 10.74 2.81 2.09
C LEU A 69 10.23 4.01 1.28
N GLU A 70 10.75 4.23 0.07
CA GLU A 70 10.22 5.24 -0.86
C GLU A 70 8.76 4.94 -1.23
N ALA A 71 8.44 3.67 -1.54
CA ALA A 71 7.08 3.26 -1.81
C ALA A 71 6.16 3.43 -0.59
N LEU A 72 6.66 3.19 0.62
CA LEU A 72 5.93 3.42 1.87
C LEU A 72 5.56 4.91 2.01
N GLU A 73 6.52 5.82 1.84
CA GLU A 73 6.26 7.26 1.91
C GLU A 73 5.21 7.70 0.87
N MET A 74 5.33 7.19 -0.36
CA MET A 74 4.34 7.45 -1.41
C MET A 74 2.96 6.91 -1.05
N ALA A 75 2.86 5.71 -0.46
CA ALA A 75 1.60 5.17 0.02
C ALA A 75 0.97 6.09 1.09
N GLU A 76 1.75 6.51 2.09
CA GLU A 76 1.27 7.42 3.14
C GLU A 76 0.72 8.74 2.57
N SER A 77 1.35 9.28 1.53
CA SER A 77 0.88 10.51 0.86
C SER A 77 -0.53 10.39 0.22
N TYR A 78 -0.95 9.18 -0.13
CA TYR A 78 -2.26 8.91 -0.73
C TYR A 78 -3.30 8.33 0.25
N LEU A 79 -2.90 8.03 1.50
CA LEU A 79 -3.72 7.33 2.49
C LEU A 79 -5.09 7.98 2.69
N GLU A 80 -5.11 9.29 2.97
CA GLU A 80 -6.35 10.03 3.22
C GLU A 80 -7.24 10.14 1.98
N VAL A 81 -6.64 10.21 0.80
CA VAL A 81 -7.39 10.24 -0.47
C VAL A 81 -8.01 8.88 -0.73
N ALA A 82 -7.26 7.79 -0.54
CA ALA A 82 -7.77 6.43 -0.71
C ALA A 82 -8.91 6.11 0.25
N ARG A 83 -8.80 6.55 1.51
CA ARG A 83 -9.85 6.39 2.50
C ARG A 83 -11.16 7.08 2.08
N LYS A 84 -11.06 8.29 1.51
CA LYS A 84 -12.23 9.05 1.02
C LYS A 84 -12.80 8.47 -0.28
N ASP A 85 -11.95 8.12 -1.22
CA ASP A 85 -12.33 7.65 -2.55
C ASP A 85 -13.01 6.27 -2.51
N LEU A 86 -12.51 5.36 -1.65
CA LEU A 86 -12.90 3.96 -1.65
C LEU A 86 -13.73 3.56 -0.41
N GLY A 87 -13.80 4.40 0.62
CA GLY A 87 -14.66 4.21 1.79
C GLY A 87 -14.57 2.81 2.41
N ARG A 88 -15.67 2.04 2.36
CA ARG A 88 -15.70 0.67 2.90
C ARG A 88 -14.75 -0.29 2.19
N ARG A 89 -14.51 -0.09 0.89
CA ARG A 89 -13.58 -0.92 0.12
C ARG A 89 -12.15 -0.74 0.61
N PHE A 90 -11.77 0.50 0.96
CA PHE A 90 -10.46 0.78 1.57
C PHE A 90 -10.23 -0.07 2.82
N THR A 91 -11.15 -0.01 3.79
CA THR A 91 -11.00 -0.76 5.06
C THR A 91 -10.94 -2.27 4.83
N LYS A 92 -11.71 -2.80 3.87
CA LYS A 92 -11.72 -4.23 3.56
C LYS A 92 -10.37 -4.71 3.03
N GLU A 93 -9.76 -3.98 2.11
CA GLU A 93 -8.50 -4.41 1.48
C GLU A 93 -7.28 -4.04 2.33
N LEU A 94 -7.37 -3.01 3.19
CA LEU A 94 -6.27 -2.57 4.04
C LEU A 94 -5.73 -3.68 4.96
N GLY A 95 -6.61 -4.52 5.50
CA GLY A 95 -6.24 -5.60 6.43
C GLY A 95 -5.37 -6.70 5.81
N GLU A 96 -5.33 -6.81 4.48
CA GLU A 96 -4.52 -7.79 3.76
C GLU A 96 -3.13 -7.25 3.39
N LEU A 97 -2.89 -5.94 3.57
CA LEU A 97 -1.63 -5.30 3.22
C LEU A 97 -0.61 -5.42 4.35
N ARG A 98 0.64 -5.74 3.99
CA ARG A 98 1.77 -5.89 4.93
C ARG A 98 2.78 -4.74 4.90
N PHE A 99 2.43 -3.64 4.22
CA PHE A 99 3.34 -2.52 4.00
C PHE A 99 3.83 -1.86 5.30
N LEU A 100 2.94 -1.72 6.29
CA LEU A 100 3.31 -1.19 7.61
C LEU A 100 4.18 -2.17 8.39
N GLU A 101 3.88 -3.46 8.33
CA GLU A 101 4.71 -4.50 8.97
C GLU A 101 6.15 -4.46 8.45
N ARG A 102 6.29 -4.44 7.11
CA ARG A 102 7.58 -4.34 6.41
C ARG A 102 8.30 -3.03 6.73
N GLY A 103 7.59 -1.90 6.65
CA GLY A 103 8.13 -0.57 6.98
C GLY A 103 8.67 -0.51 8.40
N ILE A 104 7.90 -0.97 9.40
CA ILE A 104 8.35 -1.00 10.79
C ILE A 104 9.59 -1.86 10.94
N ALA A 105 9.65 -3.03 10.30
CA ALA A 105 10.82 -3.90 10.36
C ALA A 105 12.07 -3.19 9.81
N LEU A 106 11.99 -2.63 8.61
CA LEU A 106 13.10 -1.92 7.97
C LEU A 106 13.60 -0.73 8.79
N ARG A 107 12.68 0.11 9.31
CA ARG A 107 13.03 1.24 10.17
C ARG A 107 13.69 0.76 11.48
N SER A 108 13.18 -0.32 12.07
CA SER A 108 13.77 -0.90 13.28
C SER A 108 15.18 -1.45 13.04
N ASP A 109 15.40 -2.14 11.91
CA ASP A 109 16.70 -2.70 11.54
C ASP A 109 17.75 -1.60 11.29
N ARG A 110 17.31 -0.42 10.81
CA ARG A 110 18.13 0.80 10.67
C ARG A 110 18.35 1.56 11.98
N GLY A 111 17.73 1.13 13.09
CA GLY A 111 17.77 1.84 14.38
C GLY A 111 16.92 3.12 14.41
N GLU A 112 16.05 3.31 13.43
CA GLU A 112 15.16 4.46 13.29
C GLU A 112 13.87 4.23 14.11
N PHE A 113 14.01 4.02 15.42
CA PHE A 113 12.92 3.57 16.29
C PHE A 113 11.78 4.58 16.43
N GLU A 114 12.05 5.88 16.38
CA GLU A 114 11.01 6.93 16.39
C GLU A 114 10.09 6.79 15.16
N GLU A 115 10.67 6.52 14.01
CA GLU A 115 9.95 6.36 12.76
C GLU A 115 9.17 5.03 12.71
N ALA A 116 9.76 3.96 13.26
CA ALA A 116 9.07 2.70 13.48
C ALA A 116 7.85 2.86 14.42
N LEU A 117 7.97 3.68 15.47
CA LEU A 117 6.86 4.01 16.39
C LEU A 117 5.77 4.83 15.71
N ARG A 118 6.13 5.84 14.89
CA ARG A 118 5.18 6.60 14.08
C ARG A 118 4.35 5.67 13.17
N LEU A 119 4.99 4.69 12.53
CA LEU A 119 4.28 3.71 11.70
C LEU A 119 3.32 2.83 12.51
N CYS A 120 3.67 2.47 13.75
CA CYS A 120 2.71 1.83 14.65
C CYS A 120 1.51 2.74 14.95
N ASP A 121 1.73 4.03 15.20
CA ASP A 121 0.65 5.00 15.45
C ASP A 121 -0.26 5.16 14.23
N VAL A 122 0.32 5.16 13.02
CA VAL A 122 -0.44 5.13 11.75
C VAL A 122 -1.31 3.87 11.67
N ALA A 123 -0.75 2.69 11.94
CA ALA A 123 -1.49 1.44 11.92
C ALA A 123 -2.67 1.43 12.90
N LEU A 124 -2.46 1.91 14.13
CA LEU A 124 -3.50 2.02 15.14
C LEU A 124 -4.57 3.05 14.76
N GLY A 125 -4.18 4.19 14.19
CA GLY A 125 -5.10 5.19 13.64
C GLY A 125 -5.96 4.68 12.49
N LEU A 126 -5.47 3.67 11.77
CA LEU A 126 -6.20 2.94 10.73
C LEU A 126 -7.07 1.81 11.27
N GLY A 127 -7.03 1.54 12.57
CA GLY A 127 -7.79 0.47 13.22
C GLY A 127 -7.19 -0.93 13.03
N LEU A 128 -5.90 -1.02 12.70
CA LEU A 128 -5.17 -2.29 12.63
C LEU A 128 -4.81 -2.72 14.07
N GLY A 129 -5.16 -3.95 14.43
CA GLY A 129 -5.39 -4.37 15.82
C GLY A 129 -4.17 -4.55 16.74
N GLU A 130 -4.37 -5.33 17.80
CA GLU A 130 -3.49 -5.53 18.97
C GLU A 130 -2.04 -5.94 18.62
N GLU A 131 -1.77 -6.44 17.42
CA GLU A 131 -0.42 -6.74 16.96
C GLU A 131 0.45 -5.49 16.87
N TYR A 132 -0.10 -4.38 16.38
CA TYR A 132 0.61 -3.11 16.30
C TYR A 132 0.79 -2.46 17.67
N GLU A 133 -0.15 -2.67 18.61
CA GLU A 133 0.01 -2.22 20.00
C GLU A 133 1.19 -2.93 20.68
N ARG A 134 1.28 -4.26 20.52
CA ARG A 134 2.41 -5.05 21.06
C ARG A 134 3.74 -4.63 20.43
N LYS A 135 3.76 -4.40 19.11
CA LYS A 135 4.96 -3.95 18.38
C LYS A 135 5.42 -2.59 18.89
N ARG A 136 4.50 -1.63 19.02
CA ARG A 136 4.74 -0.31 19.60
C ARG A 136 5.32 -0.39 21.01
N ALA A 137 4.70 -1.18 21.89
CA ALA A 137 5.19 -1.37 23.26
C ALA A 137 6.59 -1.98 23.30
N SER A 138 6.95 -2.83 22.33
CA SER A 138 8.29 -3.37 22.23
C SER A 138 9.31 -2.31 21.80
N LEU A 139 8.97 -1.50 20.80
CA LEU A 139 9.84 -0.45 20.27
C LEU A 139 10.10 0.67 21.29
N LEU A 140 9.11 1.02 22.12
CA LEU A 140 9.27 1.99 23.21
C LEU A 140 10.33 1.60 24.25
N ARG A 141 10.72 0.32 24.32
CA ARG A 141 11.79 -0.14 25.20
C ARG A 141 13.18 -0.03 24.57
N MET A 142 13.24 0.33 23.28
CA MET A 142 14.46 0.42 22.48
C MET A 142 14.87 1.88 22.20
N THR A 143 13.95 2.83 22.44
CA THR A 143 14.18 4.29 22.48
C THR A 143 14.66 4.73 23.86
#